data_AF-A0A2T5FVV9-F1
#
_entry.id   AF-A0A2T5FVV9-F1
#
_cell.length_a   1.000
_cell.length_b   1.000
_cell.length_c   1.000
_cell.angle_alpha   90.00
_cell.angle_beta   90.00
_cell.angle_gamma   90.00
#
_symmetry.space_group_name_H-M   'P 1'
#
loop_
_entity.id
_entity.type
_entity.pdbx_description
1 polymer ?
#
loop_
_entity_poly.entity_id
_entity_poly.type
_entity_poly.pdbx_seq_one_letter_code
_entity_poly.pdbx_strand_id
1 'polypeptide(L)'
;MPTRRFDFQSPAGHGLSGRLESPEGPVRAWALFAHCFTCTKDSLAAVRIARALGQRGIGVLRFDFTGLGESGGAFADTSFSGDVRDLVAAGQAMEQAGMAPSLLIGHSLGGTAALAAADMLPSVRAIATIGAPFDVAHIALQLGKEGLAAIETHGEAEVHLGGRPFTLRGAFLEDLDRHDQGARIAGLKRALLILHAPTDMVVGIDNATRIFTAARHPKSFVSLHDADHLLTRARDADYAADMIAAWASRYLPAAEKETRSSDQEGDVVAEETGAGRYQVQIRAGGIRFLADEPESVGGLGSGPTPYDLLSAALAACTTMTLRMYADRKGWPVARIRTAVGHVKRRGIEPADLFTRRIAVDGALDDAERARLLEMADRCPVHRTLTSASAIETEPGEAPAPAENISAHARDMLGTL
;
A
#
# COMPACT_ATOMS: atom_id res chain seq x y z
N MET A 1 3.19 -4.82 -5.69
CA MET A 1 3.70 -5.74 -4.66
C MET A 1 2.89 -7.03 -4.68
N PRO A 2 3.35 -8.16 -4.10
CA PRO A 2 2.53 -9.37 -4.15
C PRO A 2 1.31 -9.15 -3.25
N THR A 3 0.15 -9.01 -3.87
CA THR A 3 -1.12 -9.17 -3.20
C THR A 3 -1.14 -10.58 -2.59
N ARG A 4 -1.15 -10.70 -1.26
CA ARG A 4 -1.19 -12.01 -0.59
C ARG A 4 -2.61 -12.39 -0.20
N ARG A 5 -2.88 -13.69 -0.14
CA ARG A 5 -4.15 -14.21 0.37
C ARG A 5 -4.26 -13.94 1.87
N PHE A 6 -5.43 -13.51 2.32
CA PHE A 6 -5.71 -13.25 3.74
C PHE A 6 -7.15 -13.69 4.02
N ASP A 7 -7.33 -14.93 4.44
CA ASP A 7 -8.65 -15.49 4.70
C ASP A 7 -8.96 -15.49 6.19
N PHE A 8 -10.23 -15.35 6.52
CA PHE A 8 -10.71 -15.28 7.90
C PHE A 8 -12.14 -15.86 7.99
N GLN A 9 -12.71 -15.89 9.19
CA GLN A 9 -14.05 -16.43 9.43
C GLN A 9 -15.04 -15.30 9.71
N SER A 10 -16.22 -15.38 9.11
CA SER A 10 -17.38 -14.56 9.49
C SER A 10 -17.91 -14.99 10.87
N PRO A 11 -18.67 -14.14 11.57
CA PRO A 11 -19.33 -14.52 12.82
C PRO A 11 -20.35 -15.65 12.65
N ALA A 12 -20.85 -15.88 11.43
CA ALA A 12 -21.75 -16.97 11.10
C ALA A 12 -21.02 -18.30 10.79
N GLY A 13 -19.69 -18.33 10.87
CA GLY A 13 -18.88 -19.54 10.63
C GLY A 13 -18.57 -19.84 9.16
N HIS A 14 -18.86 -18.91 8.25
CA HIS A 14 -18.43 -18.99 6.85
C HIS A 14 -17.00 -18.48 6.69
N GLY A 15 -16.18 -19.19 5.90
CA GLY A 15 -14.87 -18.71 5.49
C GLY A 15 -14.99 -17.55 4.49
N LEU A 16 -14.30 -16.44 4.76
CA LEU A 16 -14.26 -15.25 3.91
C LEU A 16 -12.88 -15.13 3.24
N SER A 17 -12.89 -14.95 1.92
CA SER A 17 -11.68 -14.85 1.09
C SER A 17 -11.20 -13.41 0.97
N GLY A 18 -9.94 -13.15 1.32
CA GLY A 18 -9.34 -11.83 1.27
C GLY A 18 -8.05 -11.75 0.46
N ARG A 19 -7.70 -10.51 0.11
CA ARG A 19 -6.51 -10.10 -0.61
C ARG A 19 -5.91 -8.88 0.07
N LEU A 20 -4.71 -9.05 0.59
CA LEU A 20 -3.97 -8.02 1.31
C LEU A 20 -2.89 -7.44 0.40
N GLU A 21 -3.03 -6.17 0.06
CA GLU A 21 -2.00 -5.38 -0.60
C GLU A 21 -1.02 -4.86 0.46
N SER A 22 0.24 -5.25 0.35
CA SER A 22 1.30 -4.74 1.23
C SER A 22 1.72 -3.32 0.83
N PRO A 23 2.04 -2.44 1.80
CA PRO A 23 2.55 -1.12 1.50
C PRO A 23 3.99 -1.17 0.95
N GLU A 24 4.30 -0.26 0.03
CA GLU A 24 5.65 0.00 -0.45
C GLU A 24 6.39 0.90 0.54
N GLY A 25 7.62 0.54 0.89
CA GLY A 25 8.40 1.30 1.89
C GLY A 25 7.84 1.18 3.30
N PRO A 26 8.03 2.19 4.18
CA PRO A 26 7.59 2.18 5.57
C PRO A 26 6.07 2.02 5.69
N VAL A 27 5.62 1.14 6.59
CA VAL A 27 4.18 0.99 6.87
C VAL A 27 3.69 2.24 7.58
N ARG A 28 2.84 3.01 6.91
CA ARG A 28 2.18 4.17 7.50
C ARG A 28 0.92 3.78 8.25
N ALA A 29 0.12 2.91 7.64
CA ALA A 29 -1.17 2.49 8.15
C ALA A 29 -1.65 1.23 7.44
N TRP A 30 -2.67 0.61 8.03
CA TRP A 30 -3.48 -0.41 7.38
C TRP A 30 -4.90 0.13 7.14
N ALA A 31 -5.45 -0.23 6.00
CA ALA A 31 -6.79 0.10 5.57
C ALA A 31 -7.60 -1.17 5.32
N LEU A 32 -8.89 -1.08 5.60
CA LEU A 32 -9.87 -2.10 5.24
C LEU A 32 -10.82 -1.50 4.20
N PHE A 33 -10.90 -2.15 3.04
CA PHE A 33 -11.70 -1.67 1.92
C PHE A 33 -12.91 -2.56 1.68
N ALA A 34 -14.07 -2.07 2.12
CA ALA A 34 -15.40 -2.57 1.76
C ALA A 34 -15.78 -2.15 0.33
N HIS A 35 -15.68 -3.06 -0.63
CA HIS A 35 -16.12 -2.81 -2.01
C HIS A 35 -17.66 -2.82 -2.14
N CYS A 36 -18.18 -2.59 -3.35
CA CYS A 36 -19.63 -2.64 -3.60
C CYS A 36 -20.20 -4.06 -3.39
N PHE A 37 -21.42 -4.23 -2.85
CA PHE A 37 -22.00 -5.56 -2.58
C PHE A 37 -22.23 -6.44 -3.81
N THR A 38 -22.12 -5.86 -4.99
CA THR A 38 -22.23 -6.56 -6.28
C THR A 38 -20.88 -6.75 -6.97
N CYS A 39 -19.84 -6.21 -6.36
CA CYS A 39 -18.47 -6.37 -6.74
C CYS A 39 -17.90 -7.59 -6.02
N THR A 40 -16.73 -8.03 -6.48
CA THR A 40 -15.84 -8.86 -5.68
C THR A 40 -14.67 -8.01 -5.22
N LYS A 41 -13.84 -8.56 -4.34
CA LYS A 41 -12.55 -8.01 -3.98
C LYS A 41 -11.76 -7.66 -5.23
N ASP A 42 -11.88 -8.44 -6.30
CA ASP A 42 -11.16 -8.29 -7.56
C ASP A 42 -11.75 -7.24 -8.53
N SER A 43 -12.70 -6.41 -8.08
CA SER A 43 -13.17 -5.28 -8.89
C SER A 43 -12.04 -4.34 -9.26
N LEU A 44 -12.08 -3.84 -10.50
CA LEU A 44 -11.00 -3.05 -11.08
C LEU A 44 -10.67 -1.81 -10.25
N ALA A 45 -11.70 -1.10 -9.76
CA ALA A 45 -11.53 0.05 -8.89
C ALA A 45 -10.91 -0.33 -7.54
N ALA A 46 -11.40 -1.40 -6.89
CA ALA A 46 -10.87 -1.81 -5.59
C ALA A 46 -9.40 -2.21 -5.69
N VAL A 47 -9.04 -3.01 -6.71
CA VAL A 47 -7.65 -3.42 -6.97
C VAL A 47 -6.76 -2.20 -7.23
N ARG A 48 -7.18 -1.26 -8.09
CA ARG A 48 -6.38 -0.06 -8.42
C ARG A 48 -6.17 0.84 -7.22
N ILE A 49 -7.24 1.15 -6.49
CA ILE A 49 -7.15 1.99 -5.29
C ILE A 49 -6.27 1.32 -4.23
N ALA A 50 -6.43 0.01 -4.00
CA ALA A 50 -5.59 -0.71 -3.04
C ALA A 50 -4.11 -0.63 -3.39
N ARG A 51 -3.75 -0.84 -4.67
CA ARG A 51 -2.36 -0.72 -5.15
C ARG A 51 -1.82 0.71 -5.02
N ALA A 52 -2.60 1.70 -5.44
CA ALA A 52 -2.20 3.11 -5.35
C ALA A 52 -2.02 3.58 -3.89
N LEU A 53 -2.82 3.06 -2.95
CA LEU A 53 -2.62 3.28 -1.52
C LEU A 53 -1.39 2.54 -0.98
N GLY A 54 -1.14 1.31 -1.45
CA GLY A 54 0.06 0.53 -1.16
C GLY A 54 1.34 1.32 -1.46
N GLN A 55 1.41 1.94 -2.64
CA GLN A 55 2.51 2.83 -3.05
C GLN A 55 2.73 4.04 -2.13
N ARG A 56 1.73 4.40 -1.30
CA ARG A 56 1.77 5.53 -0.37
C ARG A 56 1.98 5.08 1.08
N GLY A 57 2.46 3.85 1.27
CA GLY A 57 2.74 3.27 2.58
C GLY A 57 1.49 2.77 3.31
N ILE A 58 0.34 2.68 2.66
CA ILE A 58 -0.91 2.22 3.28
C ILE A 58 -1.23 0.81 2.77
N GLY A 59 -1.08 -0.20 3.62
CA GLY A 59 -1.50 -1.56 3.28
C GLY A 59 -3.01 -1.68 3.27
N VAL A 60 -3.59 -2.48 2.37
CA VAL A 60 -5.05 -2.53 2.17
C VAL A 60 -5.56 -3.96 2.11
N LEU A 61 -6.48 -4.33 3.01
CA LEU A 61 -7.26 -5.55 2.89
C LEU A 61 -8.52 -5.30 2.07
N ARG A 62 -8.72 -6.11 1.02
CA ARG A 62 -9.99 -6.29 0.32
C ARG A 62 -10.48 -7.71 0.58
N PHE A 63 -11.77 -7.92 0.73
CA PHE A 63 -12.34 -9.26 0.93
C PHE A 63 -13.70 -9.37 0.28
N ASP A 64 -14.11 -10.59 -0.09
CA ASP A 64 -15.47 -10.85 -0.54
C ASP A 64 -16.39 -11.02 0.67
N PHE A 65 -17.51 -10.29 0.73
CA PHE A 65 -18.54 -10.52 1.75
C PHE A 65 -19.14 -11.93 1.67
N THR A 66 -19.83 -12.38 2.72
CA THR A 66 -20.55 -13.68 2.73
C THR A 66 -21.39 -13.82 1.45
N GLY A 67 -21.32 -14.98 0.80
CA GLY A 67 -22.08 -15.27 -0.42
C GLY A 67 -21.57 -14.61 -1.70
N LEU A 68 -20.46 -13.86 -1.66
CA LEU A 68 -19.82 -13.27 -2.83
C LEU A 68 -18.50 -13.97 -3.18
N GLY A 69 -18.21 -14.04 -4.48
CA GLY A 69 -16.90 -14.44 -5.00
C GLY A 69 -16.42 -15.80 -4.47
N GLU A 70 -15.32 -15.79 -3.73
CA GLU A 70 -14.71 -16.99 -3.13
C GLU A 70 -15.13 -17.22 -1.67
N SER A 71 -15.95 -16.34 -1.10
CA SER A 71 -16.44 -16.48 0.27
C SER A 71 -17.60 -17.46 0.36
N GLY A 72 -17.66 -18.19 1.47
CA GLY A 72 -18.74 -19.15 1.75
C GLY A 72 -20.08 -18.46 2.05
N GLY A 73 -21.13 -19.28 2.13
CA GLY A 73 -22.52 -18.82 2.33
C GLY A 73 -23.28 -18.62 1.03
N ALA A 74 -24.57 -18.31 1.14
CA ALA A 74 -25.43 -17.99 -0.01
C ALA A 74 -25.76 -16.50 -0.01
N PHE A 75 -25.56 -15.83 -1.15
CA PHE A 75 -25.87 -14.40 -1.30
C PHE A 75 -27.33 -14.09 -0.97
N ALA A 76 -28.25 -14.97 -1.34
CA ALA A 76 -29.68 -14.80 -1.08
C ALA A 76 -30.02 -14.71 0.43
N ASP A 77 -29.13 -15.17 1.30
CA ASP A 77 -29.29 -15.15 2.75
C ASP A 77 -28.49 -14.00 3.41
N THR A 78 -27.90 -13.10 2.61
CA THR A 78 -27.17 -11.93 3.10
C THR A 78 -28.11 -10.81 3.55
N SER A 79 -27.63 -10.02 4.50
CA SER A 79 -28.32 -8.85 5.07
C SER A 79 -27.31 -7.74 5.27
N PHE A 80 -27.74 -6.48 5.25
CA PHE A 80 -26.85 -5.35 5.52
C PHE A 80 -26.15 -5.48 6.87
N SER A 81 -26.87 -5.89 7.90
CA SER A 81 -26.31 -6.21 9.22
C SER A 81 -25.28 -7.34 9.17
N GLY A 82 -25.48 -8.33 8.29
CA GLY A 82 -24.50 -9.38 8.00
C GLY A 82 -23.22 -8.81 7.41
N ASP A 83 -23.34 -7.94 6.41
CA ASP A 83 -22.19 -7.32 5.77
C ASP A 83 -21.39 -6.44 6.73
N VAL A 84 -22.09 -5.67 7.58
CA VAL A 84 -21.44 -4.89 8.65
C VAL A 84 -20.69 -5.81 9.61
N ARG A 85 -21.26 -6.97 9.98
CA ARG A 85 -20.60 -7.97 10.83
C ARG A 85 -19.37 -8.59 10.16
N ASP A 86 -19.44 -8.88 8.86
CA ASP A 86 -18.29 -9.39 8.10
C ASP A 86 -17.17 -8.35 8.03
N LEU A 87 -17.51 -7.08 7.81
CA LEU A 87 -16.55 -5.98 7.81
C LEU A 87 -15.87 -5.81 9.18
N VAL A 88 -16.64 -5.93 10.27
CA VAL A 88 -16.07 -5.92 11.63
C VAL A 88 -15.16 -7.12 11.85
N ALA A 89 -15.54 -8.32 11.41
CA ALA A 89 -14.72 -9.52 11.52
C ALA A 89 -13.41 -9.38 10.74
N ALA A 90 -13.45 -8.78 9.54
CA ALA A 90 -12.25 -8.47 8.77
C ALA A 90 -11.30 -7.53 9.54
N GLY A 91 -11.83 -6.47 10.14
CA GLY A 91 -11.04 -5.52 10.94
C GLY A 91 -10.42 -6.18 12.18
N GLN A 92 -11.15 -7.05 12.86
CA GLN A 92 -10.66 -7.81 14.01
C GLN A 92 -9.58 -8.83 13.60
N ALA A 93 -9.75 -9.52 12.47
CA ALA A 93 -8.75 -10.44 11.95
C ALA A 93 -7.44 -9.72 11.58
N MET A 94 -7.54 -8.53 10.97
CA MET A 94 -6.37 -7.68 10.72
C MET A 94 -5.68 -7.27 12.03
N GLU A 95 -6.43 -6.87 13.05
CA GLU A 95 -5.89 -6.50 14.36
C GLU A 95 -5.16 -7.66 15.04
N GLN A 96 -5.74 -8.86 15.03
CA GLN A 96 -5.09 -10.08 15.55
C GLN A 96 -3.79 -10.41 14.83
N ALA A 97 -3.69 -10.07 13.54
CA ALA A 97 -2.49 -10.26 12.74
C ALA A 97 -1.48 -9.09 12.86
N GLY A 98 -1.66 -8.18 13.82
CA GLY A 98 -0.77 -7.03 14.03
C GLY A 98 -0.92 -5.90 13.00
N MET A 99 -2.01 -5.89 12.25
CA MET A 99 -2.29 -4.98 11.13
C MET A 99 -3.57 -4.17 11.37
N ALA A 100 -3.83 -3.76 12.61
CA ALA A 100 -5.05 -3.07 13.00
C ALA A 100 -5.40 -1.91 12.04
N PRO A 101 -6.57 -1.93 11.38
CA PRO A 101 -6.90 -0.93 10.37
C PRO A 101 -7.18 0.42 11.05
N SER A 102 -6.49 1.46 10.58
CA SER A 102 -6.73 2.84 11.03
C SER A 102 -7.53 3.68 10.03
N LEU A 103 -7.75 3.14 8.84
CA LEU A 103 -8.55 3.73 7.77
C LEU A 103 -9.61 2.73 7.29
N LEU A 104 -10.87 3.14 7.24
CA LEU A 104 -11.90 2.41 6.49
C LEU A 104 -12.13 3.09 5.14
N ILE A 105 -12.26 2.29 4.10
CA ILE A 105 -12.64 2.75 2.76
C ILE A 105 -13.86 1.96 2.36
N GLY A 106 -14.90 2.65 1.88
CA GLY A 106 -16.11 2.01 1.45
C GLY A 106 -16.60 2.57 0.12
N HIS A 107 -16.88 1.70 -0.84
CA HIS A 107 -17.40 2.08 -2.15
C HIS A 107 -18.87 1.65 -2.30
N SER A 108 -19.71 2.55 -2.84
CA SER A 108 -21.14 2.33 -2.97
C SER A 108 -21.75 1.89 -1.62
N LEU A 109 -22.49 0.78 -1.58
CA LEU A 109 -23.05 0.23 -0.34
C LEU A 109 -21.99 -0.19 0.69
N GLY A 110 -20.78 -0.55 0.24
CA GLY A 110 -19.64 -0.75 1.14
C GLY A 110 -19.27 0.52 1.92
N GLY A 111 -19.57 1.71 1.37
CA GLY A 111 -19.49 3.00 2.06
C GLY A 111 -20.48 3.11 3.22
N THR A 112 -21.74 2.73 2.98
CA THR A 112 -22.78 2.67 4.01
C THR A 112 -22.40 1.69 5.11
N ALA A 113 -21.88 0.51 4.75
CA ALA A 113 -21.40 -0.50 5.68
C ALA A 113 -20.18 -0.02 6.48
N ALA A 114 -19.22 0.66 5.85
CA ALA A 114 -18.04 1.23 6.52
C ALA A 114 -18.43 2.29 7.56
N LEU A 115 -19.40 3.15 7.23
CA LEU A 115 -19.95 4.11 8.19
C LEU A 115 -20.66 3.42 9.36
N ALA A 116 -21.40 2.33 9.10
CA ALA A 116 -22.08 1.55 10.12
C ALA A 116 -21.12 0.74 11.03
N ALA A 117 -20.01 0.26 10.48
CA ALA A 117 -19.02 -0.54 11.21
C ALA A 117 -18.06 0.29 12.08
N ALA A 118 -17.98 1.60 11.83
CA ALA A 118 -16.96 2.48 12.40
C ALA A 118 -16.85 2.43 13.93
N ASP A 119 -17.97 2.45 14.65
CA ASP A 119 -17.97 2.46 16.12
C ASP A 119 -17.59 1.11 16.74
N MET A 120 -17.66 0.03 15.94
CA MET A 120 -17.26 -1.33 16.35
C MET A 120 -15.78 -1.63 16.08
N LEU A 121 -15.05 -0.70 15.45
CA LEU A 121 -13.63 -0.81 15.14
C LEU A 121 -12.85 0.34 15.81
N PRO A 122 -12.41 0.18 17.07
CA PRO A 122 -11.78 1.25 17.85
C PRO A 122 -10.48 1.81 17.25
N SER A 123 -9.74 0.97 16.50
CA SER A 123 -8.49 1.32 15.83
C SER A 123 -8.68 2.29 14.65
N VAL A 124 -9.87 2.32 14.04
CA VAL A 124 -10.20 3.19 12.91
C VAL A 124 -10.24 4.63 13.39
N ARG A 125 -9.55 5.52 12.67
CA ARG A 125 -9.52 6.98 12.95
C ARG A 125 -10.12 7.81 11.84
N ALA A 126 -10.07 7.30 10.61
CA ALA A 126 -10.53 7.98 9.42
C ALA A 126 -11.36 7.04 8.54
N ILE A 127 -12.34 7.60 7.83
CA ILE A 127 -13.23 6.88 6.93
C ILE A 127 -13.28 7.65 5.61
N ALA A 128 -13.16 6.93 4.49
CA ALA A 128 -13.39 7.47 3.17
C ALA A 128 -14.54 6.71 2.49
N THR A 129 -15.55 7.43 2.03
CA THR A 129 -16.63 6.86 1.22
C THR A 129 -16.50 7.29 -0.23
N ILE A 130 -16.81 6.38 -1.16
CA ILE A 130 -16.77 6.62 -2.61
C ILE A 130 -18.14 6.27 -3.18
N GLY A 131 -18.90 7.24 -3.64
CA GLY A 131 -20.20 6.97 -4.27
C GLY A 131 -21.25 6.37 -3.32
N ALA A 132 -21.17 6.64 -2.00
CA ALA A 132 -22.00 5.95 -1.01
C ALA A 132 -23.44 6.47 -0.95
N PRO A 133 -24.46 5.60 -0.89
CA PRO A 133 -25.84 6.02 -0.67
C PRO A 133 -26.08 6.39 0.81
N PHE A 134 -26.98 7.34 1.04
CA PHE A 134 -27.35 7.80 2.39
C PHE A 134 -28.41 6.89 3.02
N ASP A 135 -29.38 6.39 2.27
CA ASP A 135 -30.47 5.54 2.78
C ASP A 135 -30.93 4.47 1.77
N VAL A 136 -31.81 3.59 2.26
CA VAL A 136 -32.46 2.51 1.52
C VAL A 136 -33.36 3.04 0.42
N ALA A 137 -34.01 4.19 0.66
CA ALA A 137 -34.95 4.77 -0.28
C ALA A 137 -34.28 5.03 -1.64
N HIS A 138 -32.99 5.37 -1.63
CA HIS A 138 -32.23 5.52 -2.87
C HIS A 138 -31.99 4.21 -3.63
N ILE A 139 -31.85 3.08 -2.92
CA ILE A 139 -31.77 1.73 -3.51
C ILE A 139 -33.15 1.30 -4.04
N ALA A 140 -34.22 1.60 -3.28
CA ALA A 140 -35.60 1.38 -3.68
C ALA A 140 -35.98 2.15 -4.96
N LEU A 141 -35.42 3.33 -5.18
CA LEU A 141 -35.59 4.06 -6.45
C LEU A 141 -34.99 3.33 -7.64
N GLN A 142 -33.91 2.56 -7.45
CA GLN A 142 -33.30 1.76 -8.52
C GLN A 142 -34.07 0.48 -8.85
N LEU A 143 -34.76 -0.08 -7.86
CA LEU A 143 -35.71 -1.18 -8.06
C LEU A 143 -36.88 -0.78 -8.97
N GLY A 144 -37.23 0.51 -8.98
CA GLY A 144 -38.42 0.99 -9.66
C GLY A 144 -39.71 0.44 -9.03
N LYS A 145 -40.86 0.83 -9.60
CA LYS A 145 -42.17 0.37 -9.11
C LYS A 145 -42.36 -1.14 -9.27
N GLU A 146 -41.81 -1.71 -10.35
CA GLU A 146 -41.92 -3.14 -10.65
C GLU A 146 -41.08 -4.00 -9.70
N GLY A 147 -39.84 -3.59 -9.39
CA GLY A 147 -39.00 -4.28 -8.43
C GLY A 147 -39.56 -4.21 -7.00
N LEU A 148 -40.11 -3.07 -6.60
CA LEU A 148 -40.78 -2.94 -5.31
C LEU A 148 -42.03 -3.83 -5.22
N ALA A 149 -42.87 -3.83 -6.26
CA ALA A 149 -44.03 -4.71 -6.32
C ALA A 149 -43.62 -6.20 -6.28
N ALA A 150 -42.54 -6.58 -6.96
CA ALA A 150 -42.02 -7.94 -6.93
C ALA A 150 -41.51 -8.35 -5.54
N ILE A 151 -40.85 -7.45 -4.81
CA ILE A 151 -40.48 -7.72 -3.40
C ILE A 151 -41.73 -7.89 -2.54
N GLU A 152 -42.75 -7.05 -2.73
CA GLU A 152 -44.01 -7.16 -1.98
C GLU A 152 -44.78 -8.47 -2.28
N THR A 153 -44.80 -8.94 -3.53
CA THR A 153 -45.56 -10.14 -3.93
C THR A 153 -44.79 -11.45 -3.82
N HIS A 154 -43.49 -11.43 -4.09
CA HIS A 154 -42.65 -12.63 -4.18
C HIS A 154 -41.57 -12.69 -3.10
N GLY A 155 -41.44 -11.66 -2.27
CA GLY A 155 -40.42 -11.56 -1.21
C GLY A 155 -39.03 -11.16 -1.72
N GLU A 156 -38.83 -11.11 -3.03
CA GLU A 156 -37.57 -10.78 -3.67
C GLU A 156 -37.75 -10.16 -5.07
N ALA A 157 -36.76 -9.38 -5.52
CA ALA A 157 -36.71 -8.83 -6.88
C ALA A 157 -35.29 -8.80 -7.43
N GLU A 158 -35.18 -8.91 -8.76
CA GLU A 158 -33.90 -8.79 -9.45
C GLU A 158 -33.57 -7.32 -9.76
N VAL A 159 -32.39 -6.86 -9.34
CA VAL A 159 -31.83 -5.55 -9.64
C VAL A 159 -30.55 -5.66 -10.44
N HIS A 160 -30.33 -4.69 -11.32
CA HIS A 160 -29.12 -4.59 -12.10
C HIS A 160 -28.21 -3.49 -11.52
N LEU A 161 -27.17 -3.91 -10.81
CA LEU A 161 -26.18 -3.00 -10.23
C LEU A 161 -24.85 -3.17 -10.96
N GLY A 162 -24.39 -2.12 -11.63
CA GLY A 162 -23.12 -2.17 -12.36
C GLY A 162 -23.10 -3.17 -13.53
N GLY A 163 -24.26 -3.47 -14.12
CA GLY A 163 -24.39 -4.35 -15.28
C GLY A 163 -24.53 -5.84 -14.98
N ARG A 164 -24.72 -6.24 -13.71
CA ARG A 164 -24.97 -7.63 -13.31
C ARG A 164 -26.33 -7.76 -12.58
N PRO A 165 -27.10 -8.83 -12.83
CA PRO A 165 -28.37 -9.09 -12.14
C PRO A 165 -28.13 -9.61 -10.71
N PHE A 166 -28.95 -9.18 -9.76
CA PHE A 166 -28.89 -9.57 -8.35
C PHE A 166 -30.27 -9.67 -7.73
N THR A 167 -30.51 -10.71 -6.94
CA THR A 167 -31.76 -10.87 -6.18
C THR A 167 -31.67 -10.14 -4.84
N LEU A 168 -32.49 -9.12 -4.65
CA LEU A 168 -32.70 -8.43 -3.37
C LEU A 168 -33.96 -8.98 -2.70
N ARG A 169 -33.84 -9.39 -1.43
CA ARG A 169 -34.99 -9.80 -0.60
C ARG A 169 -35.56 -8.65 0.21
N GLY A 170 -36.86 -8.68 0.50
CA GLY A 170 -37.52 -7.67 1.35
C GLY A 170 -36.87 -7.50 2.72
N ALA A 171 -36.40 -8.61 3.31
CA ALA A 171 -35.68 -8.61 4.59
C ALA A 171 -34.40 -7.76 4.58
N PHE A 172 -33.71 -7.63 3.43
CA PHE A 172 -32.54 -6.77 3.30
C PHE A 172 -32.92 -5.28 3.39
N LEU A 173 -34.02 -4.89 2.73
CA LEU A 173 -34.52 -3.51 2.75
C LEU A 173 -35.02 -3.15 4.15
N GLU A 174 -35.76 -4.05 4.80
CA GLU A 174 -36.20 -3.86 6.19
C GLU A 174 -35.04 -3.73 7.17
N ASP A 175 -34.02 -4.58 7.01
CA ASP A 175 -32.82 -4.53 7.85
C ASP A 175 -32.09 -3.20 7.67
N LEU A 176 -31.90 -2.73 6.44
CA LEU A 176 -31.27 -1.45 6.17
C LEU A 176 -32.12 -0.26 6.68
N ASP A 177 -33.46 -0.33 6.62
CA ASP A 177 -34.36 0.75 7.06
C ASP A 177 -34.39 0.89 8.60
N ARG A 178 -34.19 -0.22 9.32
CA ARG A 178 -34.03 -0.20 10.79
C ARG A 178 -32.77 0.53 11.26
N HIS A 179 -31.87 0.89 10.35
CA HIS A 179 -30.58 1.48 10.64
C HIS A 179 -30.60 2.97 10.24
N ASP A 180 -30.90 3.87 11.20
CA ASP A 180 -30.85 5.32 10.96
C ASP A 180 -29.41 5.78 10.67
N GLN A 181 -29.07 5.81 9.38
CA GLN A 181 -27.77 6.22 8.89
C GLN A 181 -27.47 7.68 9.22
N GLY A 182 -28.49 8.55 9.25
CA GLY A 182 -28.34 9.96 9.59
C GLY A 182 -27.88 10.13 11.04
N ALA A 183 -28.53 9.45 11.98
CA ALA A 183 -28.14 9.47 13.39
C ALA A 183 -26.73 8.90 13.60
N ARG A 184 -26.37 7.82 12.89
CA ARG A 184 -25.02 7.23 12.95
C ARG A 184 -23.96 8.20 12.46
N ILE A 185 -24.17 8.81 11.29
CA ILE A 185 -23.23 9.78 10.73
C ILE A 185 -23.12 11.00 11.64
N ALA A 186 -24.22 11.46 12.25
CA ALA A 186 -24.20 12.58 13.20
C ALA A 186 -23.46 12.25 14.52
N GLY A 187 -23.51 10.98 14.93
CA GLY A 187 -22.79 10.43 16.09
C GLY A 187 -21.34 10.05 15.82
N LEU A 188 -20.91 10.02 14.55
CA LEU A 188 -19.61 9.55 14.13
C LEU A 188 -18.48 10.40 14.72
N LYS A 189 -17.61 9.77 15.51
CA LYS A 189 -16.45 10.41 16.17
C LYS A 189 -15.15 10.14 15.41
N ARG A 190 -15.21 10.13 14.07
CA ARG A 190 -14.10 9.81 13.16
C ARG A 190 -14.02 10.86 12.06
N ALA A 191 -12.82 11.07 11.51
CA ALA A 191 -12.68 11.92 10.35
C ALA A 191 -13.37 11.27 9.15
N LEU A 192 -14.11 12.06 8.36
CA LEU A 192 -14.86 11.56 7.21
C LEU A 192 -14.48 12.30 5.92
N LEU A 193 -14.06 11.55 4.91
CA LEU A 193 -13.89 12.01 3.53
C LEU A 193 -14.99 11.41 2.66
N ILE A 194 -15.67 12.24 1.90
CA ILE A 194 -16.72 11.84 0.97
C ILE A 194 -16.23 12.14 -0.44
N LEU A 195 -16.06 11.11 -1.26
CA LEU A 195 -15.72 11.22 -2.66
C LEU A 195 -16.92 10.84 -3.51
N HIS A 196 -17.35 11.70 -4.42
CA HIS A 196 -18.53 11.43 -5.22
C HIS A 196 -18.51 12.19 -6.55
N ALA A 197 -18.94 11.55 -7.63
CA ALA A 197 -19.03 12.20 -8.94
C ALA A 197 -20.39 12.92 -9.09
N PRO A 198 -20.44 14.19 -9.52
CA PRO A 198 -21.70 14.86 -9.85
C PRO A 198 -22.46 14.19 -11.00
N THR A 199 -21.77 13.43 -11.85
CA THR A 199 -22.34 12.67 -12.98
C THR A 199 -22.69 11.22 -12.63
N ASP A 200 -22.65 10.84 -11.36
CA ASP A 200 -23.00 9.49 -10.92
C ASP A 200 -24.49 9.20 -11.17
N MET A 201 -24.74 8.35 -12.16
CA MET A 201 -26.09 7.94 -12.59
C MET A 201 -26.66 6.78 -11.75
N VAL A 202 -25.86 6.17 -10.89
CA VAL A 202 -26.29 5.06 -10.02
C VAL A 202 -26.68 5.65 -8.68
N VAL A 203 -25.74 6.27 -7.98
CA VAL A 203 -25.99 6.93 -6.70
C VAL A 203 -25.83 8.43 -6.91
N GLY A 204 -26.94 9.15 -7.02
CA GLY A 204 -26.93 10.59 -7.27
C GLY A 204 -26.18 11.37 -6.19
N ILE A 205 -25.56 12.48 -6.60
CA ILE A 205 -24.68 13.33 -5.77
C ILE A 205 -25.36 13.87 -4.50
N ASP A 206 -26.69 13.97 -4.48
CA ASP A 206 -27.46 14.37 -3.32
C ASP A 206 -27.20 13.48 -2.09
N ASN A 207 -26.82 12.21 -2.31
CA ASN A 207 -26.39 11.33 -1.21
C ASN A 207 -25.14 11.85 -0.52
N ALA A 208 -24.13 12.29 -1.28
CA ALA A 208 -22.93 12.91 -0.69
C ALA A 208 -23.29 14.18 0.10
N THR A 209 -24.21 15.00 -0.42
CA THR A 209 -24.71 16.19 0.27
C THR A 209 -25.38 15.84 1.60
N ARG A 210 -26.21 14.80 1.64
CA ARG A 210 -26.89 14.33 2.85
C ARG A 210 -25.90 13.76 3.86
N ILE A 211 -24.94 12.93 3.43
CA ILE A 211 -23.86 12.41 4.28
C ILE A 211 -23.04 13.57 4.86
N PHE A 212 -22.63 14.52 4.01
CA PHE A 212 -21.84 15.67 4.43
C PHE A 212 -22.61 16.55 5.43
N THR A 213 -23.91 16.75 5.22
CA THR A 213 -24.74 17.57 6.11
C THR A 213 -24.96 16.89 7.46
N ALA A 214 -25.23 15.58 7.48
CA ALA A 214 -25.40 14.81 8.71
C ALA A 214 -24.10 14.73 9.54
N ALA A 215 -22.94 14.67 8.89
CA ALA A 215 -21.66 14.50 9.57
C ALA A 215 -21.25 15.73 10.39
N ARG A 216 -20.48 15.50 11.47
CA ARG A 216 -19.78 16.57 12.21
C ARG A 216 -18.34 16.71 11.72
N HIS A 217 -17.67 17.81 12.07
CA HIS A 217 -16.25 17.96 11.78
C HIS A 217 -15.40 16.99 12.61
N PRO A 218 -14.25 16.51 12.07
CA PRO A 218 -13.69 16.85 10.76
C PRO A 218 -14.32 16.04 9.61
N LYS A 219 -14.87 16.76 8.63
CA LYS A 219 -15.49 16.21 7.42
C LYS A 219 -14.98 16.94 6.18
N SER A 220 -14.88 16.23 5.06
CA SER A 220 -14.39 16.77 3.79
C SER A 220 -15.16 16.14 2.63
N PHE A 221 -15.28 16.90 1.54
CA PHE A 221 -15.89 16.44 0.29
C PHE A 221 -14.92 16.67 -0.86
N VAL A 222 -14.80 15.69 -1.74
CA VAL A 222 -14.02 15.76 -2.99
C VAL A 222 -14.91 15.32 -4.14
N SER A 223 -15.02 16.17 -5.15
CA SER A 223 -15.69 15.80 -6.40
C SER A 223 -14.81 14.88 -7.23
N LEU A 224 -15.40 13.83 -7.80
CA LEU A 224 -14.75 12.91 -8.74
C LEU A 224 -14.99 13.32 -10.21
N HIS A 225 -15.42 14.56 -10.45
CA HIS A 225 -15.62 15.13 -11.78
C HIS A 225 -16.56 14.29 -12.66
N ASP A 226 -16.07 13.80 -13.80
CA ASP A 226 -16.83 13.04 -14.80
C ASP A 226 -16.69 11.51 -14.60
N ALA A 227 -16.21 11.06 -13.45
CA ALA A 227 -16.07 9.64 -13.15
C ALA A 227 -17.42 8.92 -13.15
N ASP A 228 -17.42 7.68 -13.60
CA ASP A 228 -18.58 6.79 -13.45
C ASP A 228 -18.63 6.20 -12.03
N HIS A 229 -19.78 5.62 -11.67
CA HIS A 229 -20.01 5.06 -10.34
C HIS A 229 -18.95 4.02 -9.94
N LEU A 230 -18.49 3.22 -10.91
CA LEU A 230 -17.60 2.07 -10.67
C LEU A 230 -16.11 2.40 -10.81
N LEU A 231 -15.75 3.68 -11.05
CA LEU A 231 -14.38 4.12 -11.32
C LEU A 231 -13.66 3.24 -12.35
N THR A 232 -14.31 2.96 -13.48
CA THR A 232 -13.79 2.04 -14.50
C THR A 232 -12.51 2.54 -15.15
N ARG A 233 -12.31 3.87 -15.21
CA ARG A 233 -11.14 4.54 -15.78
C ARG A 233 -10.01 4.63 -14.74
N ALA A 234 -8.79 4.28 -15.15
CA ALA A 234 -7.63 4.22 -14.25
C ALA A 234 -7.36 5.57 -13.55
N ARG A 235 -7.40 6.66 -14.33
CA ARG A 235 -7.16 8.02 -13.83
C ARG A 235 -8.07 8.43 -12.67
N ASP A 236 -9.32 7.95 -12.64
CA ASP A 236 -10.29 8.33 -11.62
C ASP A 236 -10.05 7.54 -10.33
N ALA A 237 -9.71 6.25 -10.46
CA ALA A 237 -9.33 5.39 -9.34
C ALA A 237 -8.01 5.87 -8.70
N ASP A 238 -7.03 6.23 -9.52
CA ASP A 238 -5.75 6.79 -9.05
C ASP A 238 -5.97 8.13 -8.34
N TYR A 239 -6.78 9.02 -8.93
CA TYR A 239 -7.14 10.28 -8.28
C TYR A 239 -7.84 10.08 -6.94
N ALA A 240 -8.82 9.15 -6.86
CA ALA A 240 -9.49 8.83 -5.61
C ALA A 240 -8.49 8.32 -4.54
N ALA A 241 -7.59 7.40 -4.92
CA ALA A 241 -6.57 6.89 -4.01
C ALA A 241 -5.60 7.99 -3.52
N ASP A 242 -5.20 8.90 -4.39
CA ASP A 242 -4.32 10.02 -4.07
C ASP A 242 -4.97 10.95 -3.06
N MET A 243 -6.23 11.31 -3.29
CA MET A 243 -7.00 12.16 -2.40
C MET A 243 -7.22 11.48 -1.04
N ILE A 244 -7.53 10.19 -1.03
CA ILE A 244 -7.69 9.41 0.21
C ILE A 244 -6.39 9.38 1.00
N ALA A 245 -5.26 9.02 0.37
CA ALA A 245 -3.97 8.92 1.05
C ALA A 245 -3.51 10.28 1.58
N ALA A 246 -3.59 11.33 0.75
CA ALA A 246 -3.17 12.68 1.13
C ALA A 246 -4.04 13.24 2.26
N TRP A 247 -5.36 13.03 2.22
CA TRP A 247 -6.26 13.47 3.28
C TRP A 247 -6.09 12.66 4.58
N ALA A 248 -6.05 11.32 4.47
CA ALA A 248 -5.91 10.42 5.62
C ALA A 248 -4.58 10.64 6.35
N SER A 249 -3.56 11.11 5.64
CA SER A 249 -2.25 11.48 6.15
C SER A 249 -2.28 12.31 7.45
N ARG A 250 -3.34 13.12 7.64
CA ARG A 250 -3.53 14.01 8.80
C ARG A 250 -4.03 13.28 10.06
N TYR A 251 -4.66 12.11 9.90
CA TYR A 251 -5.30 11.34 10.96
C TYR A 251 -4.60 10.02 11.25
N LEU A 252 -3.78 9.55 10.32
CA LEU A 252 -2.92 8.38 10.45
C LEU A 252 -1.62 8.74 11.21
N PRO A 253 -0.91 7.76 11.79
CA PRO A 253 0.36 8.06 12.44
C PRO A 253 1.31 8.68 11.39
N ALA A 254 2.27 9.47 11.86
CA ALA A 254 3.42 9.77 11.02
C ALA A 254 4.03 8.43 10.62
N ALA A 255 4.37 8.25 9.34
CA ALA A 255 5.13 7.08 8.93
C ALA A 255 6.35 7.01 9.85
N GLU A 256 6.53 5.87 10.53
CA GLU A 256 7.73 5.67 11.33
C GLU A 256 8.91 5.93 10.40
N LYS A 257 9.77 6.89 10.77
CA LYS A 257 11.03 7.03 10.07
C LYS A 257 11.72 5.69 10.26
N GLU A 258 12.03 4.98 9.18
CA GLU A 258 12.90 3.82 9.26
C GLU A 258 14.28 4.32 9.73
N THR A 259 14.45 4.43 11.03
CA THR A 259 15.76 4.62 11.64
C THR A 259 16.36 3.24 11.75
N ARG A 260 17.52 3.07 11.12
CA ARG A 260 18.38 1.90 11.33
C ARG A 260 18.50 1.67 12.84
N SER A 261 17.85 0.64 13.35
CA SER A 261 18.13 0.13 14.69
C SER A 261 19.44 -0.66 14.61
N SER A 262 20.29 -0.55 15.62
CA SER A 262 21.48 -1.42 15.77
C SER A 262 21.11 -2.90 15.79
N ASP A 263 19.84 -3.20 16.08
CA ASP A 263 19.31 -4.54 16.30
C ASP A 263 18.60 -5.07 15.02
N GLN A 264 18.90 -4.50 13.85
CA GLN A 264 18.37 -4.87 12.53
C GLN A 264 19.49 -5.12 11.49
N GLU A 265 20.69 -5.53 11.93
CA GLU A 265 21.70 -6.09 11.02
C GLU A 265 21.29 -7.54 10.70
N GLY A 266 20.81 -7.79 9.48
CA GLY A 266 20.44 -9.11 8.99
C GLY A 266 20.63 -9.20 7.48
N ASP A 267 20.31 -10.36 6.90
CA ASP A 267 20.50 -10.60 5.46
C ASP A 267 19.76 -9.59 4.58
N VAL A 268 20.37 -9.26 3.44
CA VAL A 268 19.69 -8.53 2.38
C VAL A 268 18.79 -9.51 1.64
N VAL A 269 17.49 -9.29 1.71
CA VAL A 269 16.49 -10.17 1.07
C VAL A 269 15.92 -9.45 -0.15
N ALA A 270 15.95 -10.11 -1.30
CA ALA A 270 15.26 -9.67 -2.52
C ALA A 270 14.12 -10.65 -2.83
N GLU A 271 12.92 -10.13 -3.06
CA GLU A 271 11.72 -10.93 -3.38
C GLU A 271 11.05 -10.38 -4.64
N GLU A 272 10.61 -11.28 -5.53
CA GLU A 272 9.85 -10.89 -6.72
C GLU A 272 8.54 -10.20 -6.33
N THR A 273 8.27 -9.07 -6.97
CA THR A 273 7.06 -8.29 -6.69
C THR A 273 5.81 -8.83 -7.37
N GLY A 274 5.98 -9.66 -8.41
CA GLY A 274 4.93 -10.12 -9.32
C GLY A 274 4.38 -9.04 -10.28
N ALA A 275 4.85 -7.79 -10.20
CA ALA A 275 4.36 -6.70 -11.06
C ALA A 275 5.09 -6.62 -12.40
N GLY A 276 6.36 -7.04 -12.44
CA GLY A 276 7.18 -7.09 -13.65
C GLY A 276 8.05 -8.33 -13.64
N ARG A 277 8.59 -8.71 -14.81
CA ARG A 277 9.37 -9.94 -14.97
C ARG A 277 10.64 -9.97 -14.10
N TYR A 278 11.25 -8.81 -13.86
CA TYR A 278 12.51 -8.67 -13.12
C TYR A 278 12.40 -7.71 -11.92
N GLN A 279 11.21 -7.19 -11.63
CA GLN A 279 11.04 -6.24 -10.53
C GLN A 279 11.05 -6.98 -9.19
N VAL A 280 12.00 -6.63 -8.33
CA VAL A 280 12.13 -7.15 -6.97
C VAL A 280 11.99 -6.04 -5.93
N GLN A 281 11.47 -6.39 -4.76
CA GLN A 281 11.60 -5.57 -3.55
C GLN A 281 12.77 -6.09 -2.73
N ILE A 282 13.67 -5.18 -2.35
CA ILE A 282 14.83 -5.44 -1.51
C ILE A 282 14.57 -4.90 -0.11
N ARG A 283 14.82 -5.73 0.91
CA ARG A 283 14.91 -5.33 2.31
C ARG A 283 16.36 -5.37 2.77
N ALA A 284 16.92 -4.22 3.14
CA ALA A 284 18.30 -4.11 3.62
C ALA A 284 18.39 -3.13 4.81
N GLY A 285 18.93 -3.59 5.94
CA GLY A 285 19.13 -2.75 7.13
C GLY A 285 17.86 -2.06 7.64
N GLY A 286 16.72 -2.76 7.59
CA GLY A 286 15.41 -2.23 7.97
C GLY A 286 14.70 -1.40 6.88
N ILE A 287 15.36 -1.10 5.76
CA ILE A 287 14.81 -0.28 4.67
C ILE A 287 14.28 -1.16 3.54
N ARG A 288 13.14 -0.78 2.95
CA ARG A 288 12.59 -1.38 1.73
C ARG A 288 12.77 -0.47 0.51
N PHE A 289 13.26 -1.01 -0.61
CA PHE A 289 13.33 -0.31 -1.90
C PHE A 289 13.21 -1.29 -3.09
N LEU A 290 12.96 -0.79 -4.30
CA LEU A 290 12.85 -1.63 -5.50
C LEU A 290 14.19 -1.75 -6.24
N ALA A 291 14.36 -2.85 -6.95
CA ALA A 291 15.36 -3.00 -8.01
C ALA A 291 14.69 -3.65 -9.22
N ASP A 292 15.17 -3.33 -10.41
CA ASP A 292 14.55 -3.78 -11.65
C ASP A 292 15.52 -3.68 -12.82
N GLU A 293 15.18 -4.36 -13.91
CA GLU A 293 15.87 -4.20 -15.19
C GLU A 293 15.17 -3.15 -16.07
N PRO A 294 15.89 -2.54 -17.05
CA PRO A 294 15.27 -1.64 -18.01
C PRO A 294 14.25 -2.34 -18.91
N GLU A 295 13.32 -1.56 -19.47
CA GLU A 295 12.33 -2.06 -20.43
C GLU A 295 12.96 -2.78 -21.62
N SER A 296 14.15 -2.33 -22.06
CA SER A 296 14.87 -2.89 -23.21
C SER A 296 15.24 -4.37 -23.07
N VAL A 297 15.30 -4.89 -21.84
CA VAL A 297 15.56 -6.30 -21.55
C VAL A 297 14.37 -7.00 -20.89
N GLY A 298 13.21 -6.32 -20.82
CA GLY A 298 11.95 -6.88 -20.34
C GLY A 298 11.61 -6.60 -18.87
N GLY A 299 12.32 -5.67 -18.21
CA GLY A 299 11.90 -5.14 -16.91
C GLY A 299 10.94 -3.97 -17.03
N LEU A 300 10.61 -3.29 -15.92
CA LEU A 300 9.76 -2.10 -15.91
C LEU A 300 10.55 -0.79 -15.76
N GLY A 301 11.87 -0.85 -15.61
CA GLY A 301 12.71 0.32 -15.33
C GLY A 301 12.35 1.03 -14.01
N SER A 302 11.71 0.31 -13.09
CA SER A 302 11.10 0.86 -11.87
C SER A 302 12.08 1.04 -10.70
N GLY A 303 13.33 0.62 -10.87
CA GLY A 303 14.40 0.71 -9.88
C GLY A 303 15.78 0.56 -10.52
N PRO A 304 16.85 0.73 -9.72
CA PRO A 304 18.21 0.48 -10.17
C PRO A 304 18.41 -0.99 -10.58
N THR A 305 19.31 -1.20 -11.55
CA THR A 305 19.76 -2.55 -11.91
C THR A 305 20.69 -3.14 -10.83
N PRO A 306 20.96 -4.45 -10.83
CA PRO A 306 21.94 -5.05 -9.91
C PRO A 306 23.34 -4.41 -9.99
N TYR A 307 23.79 -4.01 -11.18
CA TYR A 307 25.08 -3.33 -11.35
C TYR A 307 25.04 -1.87 -10.92
N ASP A 308 23.89 -1.20 -10.99
CA ASP A 308 23.70 0.12 -10.38
C ASP A 308 23.81 0.03 -8.85
N LEU A 309 23.23 -1.01 -8.25
CA LEU A 309 23.34 -1.25 -6.80
C LEU A 309 24.79 -1.52 -6.38
N LEU A 310 25.53 -2.33 -7.14
CA LEU A 310 26.95 -2.57 -6.87
C LEU A 310 27.79 -1.29 -7.03
N SER A 311 27.51 -0.50 -8.06
CA SER A 311 28.14 0.80 -8.28
C SER A 311 27.80 1.79 -7.16
N ALA A 312 26.55 1.79 -6.69
CA ALA A 312 26.09 2.60 -5.57
C ALA A 312 26.80 2.20 -4.27
N ALA A 313 26.99 0.89 -4.01
CA ALA A 313 27.74 0.40 -2.86
C ALA A 313 29.19 0.92 -2.86
N LEU A 314 29.89 0.87 -4.01
CA LEU A 314 31.25 1.38 -4.14
C LEU A 314 31.30 2.92 -3.98
N ALA A 315 30.36 3.65 -4.59
CA ALA A 315 30.28 5.10 -4.49
C ALA A 315 30.02 5.57 -3.05
N ALA A 316 29.07 4.93 -2.36
CA ALA A 316 28.71 5.23 -0.98
C ALA A 316 29.89 4.94 -0.04
N CYS A 317 30.46 3.73 -0.12
CA CYS A 317 31.58 3.30 0.71
C CYS A 317 32.80 4.23 0.53
N THR A 318 33.16 4.58 -0.72
CA THR A 318 34.25 5.52 -0.99
C THR A 318 33.97 6.88 -0.32
N THR A 319 32.77 7.44 -0.54
CA THR A 319 32.41 8.76 -0.02
C THR A 319 32.46 8.80 1.51
N MET A 320 31.96 7.74 2.17
CA MET A 320 32.00 7.59 3.62
C MET A 320 33.43 7.48 4.14
N THR A 321 34.27 6.64 3.53
CA THR A 321 35.68 6.49 3.92
C THR A 321 36.45 7.81 3.81
N LEU A 322 36.25 8.55 2.72
CA LEU A 322 36.89 9.85 2.53
C LEU A 322 36.43 10.88 3.56
N ARG A 323 35.13 10.90 3.88
CA ARG A 323 34.57 11.76 4.93
C ARG A 323 35.21 11.43 6.28
N MET A 324 35.20 10.15 6.68
CA MET A 324 35.81 9.70 7.94
C MET A 324 37.29 10.08 8.03
N TYR A 325 38.05 9.93 6.94
CA TYR A 325 39.47 10.28 6.92
C TYR A 325 39.70 11.78 7.05
N ALA A 326 38.95 12.59 6.31
CA ALA A 326 39.00 14.06 6.40
C ALA A 326 38.68 14.54 7.82
N ASP A 327 37.61 14.01 8.42
CA ASP A 327 37.19 14.38 9.78
C ASP A 327 38.26 13.99 10.81
N ARG A 328 38.88 12.81 10.68
CA ARG A 328 40.01 12.38 11.54
C ARG A 328 41.23 13.31 11.43
N LYS A 329 41.46 13.90 10.26
CA LYS A 329 42.56 14.84 10.01
C LYS A 329 42.20 16.30 10.35
N GLY A 330 40.92 16.58 10.64
CA GLY A 330 40.43 17.94 10.87
C GLY A 330 40.41 18.79 9.60
N TRP A 331 40.34 18.17 8.43
CA TRP A 331 40.36 18.88 7.15
C TRP A 331 39.01 19.51 6.82
N PRO A 332 38.97 20.76 6.32
CA PRO A 332 37.73 21.53 6.11
C PRO A 332 37.00 21.12 4.81
N VAL A 333 36.58 19.86 4.74
CA VAL A 333 35.85 19.32 3.59
C VAL A 333 34.36 19.66 3.71
N ALA A 334 33.86 20.47 2.78
CA ALA A 334 32.46 20.84 2.71
C ALA A 334 31.59 19.71 2.12
N ARG A 335 32.02 19.10 1.01
CA ARG A 335 31.25 18.06 0.33
C ARG A 335 32.14 17.10 -0.44
N ILE A 336 31.77 15.82 -0.44
CA ILE A 336 32.40 14.78 -1.26
C ILE A 336 31.31 14.18 -2.14
N ARG A 337 31.61 14.00 -3.43
CA ARG A 337 30.75 13.28 -4.38
C ARG A 337 31.56 12.22 -5.08
N THR A 338 31.04 11.01 -5.15
CA THR A 338 31.64 9.90 -5.90
C THR A 338 30.65 9.39 -6.94
N ALA A 339 31.04 9.41 -8.21
CA ALA A 339 30.30 8.76 -9.28
C ALA A 339 31.03 7.48 -9.69
N VAL A 340 30.29 6.38 -9.79
CA VAL A 340 30.80 5.09 -10.25
C VAL A 340 30.02 4.68 -11.50
N GLY A 341 30.72 4.29 -12.55
CA GLY A 341 30.13 3.64 -13.73
C GLY A 341 30.69 2.23 -13.89
N HIS A 342 29.91 1.34 -14.51
CA HIS A 342 30.30 -0.04 -14.78
C HIS A 342 30.20 -0.34 -16.27
N VAL A 343 31.19 -1.07 -16.80
CA VAL A 343 31.16 -1.66 -18.15
C VAL A 343 31.78 -3.05 -18.09
N LYS A 344 31.13 -4.02 -18.73
CA LYS A 344 31.71 -5.35 -18.97
C LYS A 344 32.51 -5.36 -20.28
N ARG A 345 33.82 -5.59 -20.20
CA ARG A 345 34.74 -5.65 -21.35
C ARG A 345 34.90 -7.10 -21.81
N ARG A 346 34.90 -7.32 -23.13
CA ARG A 346 35.10 -8.65 -23.73
C ARG A 346 36.58 -8.92 -23.98
N GLY A 347 37.06 -10.11 -23.61
CA GLY A 347 38.42 -10.58 -23.91
C GLY A 347 39.54 -9.93 -23.10
N ILE A 348 39.21 -9.27 -21.98
CA ILE A 348 40.17 -8.63 -21.06
C ILE A 348 39.88 -9.15 -19.65
N GLU A 349 40.92 -9.50 -18.90
CA GLU A 349 40.83 -9.86 -17.48
C GLU A 349 41.44 -8.74 -16.61
N PRO A 350 40.71 -8.21 -15.60
CA PRO A 350 39.32 -8.52 -15.26
C PRO A 350 38.32 -7.94 -16.27
N ALA A 351 37.27 -8.71 -16.54
CA ALA A 351 36.21 -8.35 -17.50
C ALA A 351 35.38 -7.14 -17.02
N ASP A 352 35.04 -7.09 -15.74
CA ASP A 352 34.28 -5.99 -15.14
C ASP A 352 35.18 -4.78 -14.86
N LEU A 353 34.83 -3.63 -15.44
CA LEU A 353 35.52 -2.36 -15.19
C LEU A 353 34.57 -1.39 -14.47
N PHE A 354 34.93 -1.06 -13.22
CA PHE A 354 34.32 0.04 -12.49
C PHE A 354 35.17 1.30 -12.65
N THR A 355 34.56 2.39 -13.11
CA THR A 355 35.21 3.70 -13.23
C THR A 355 34.70 4.61 -12.15
N ARG A 356 35.61 5.15 -11.34
CA ARG A 356 35.28 6.02 -10.20
C ARG A 356 35.77 7.44 -10.45
N ARG A 357 34.90 8.43 -10.27
CA ARG A 357 35.21 9.86 -10.38
C ARG A 357 34.81 10.54 -9.07
N ILE A 358 35.75 11.25 -8.45
CA ILE A 358 35.59 11.82 -7.11
C ILE A 358 35.78 13.33 -7.19
N ALA A 359 34.84 14.08 -6.62
CA ALA A 359 34.93 15.52 -6.45
C ALA A 359 34.89 15.87 -4.96
N VAL A 360 35.82 16.72 -4.52
CA VAL A 360 35.94 17.18 -3.13
C VAL A 360 35.91 18.70 -3.09
N ASP A 361 34.86 19.24 -2.47
CA ASP A 361 34.67 20.67 -2.24
C ASP A 361 35.15 21.02 -0.82
N GLY A 362 35.96 22.06 -0.68
CA GLY A 362 36.53 22.48 0.62
C GLY A 362 37.81 23.30 0.45
N ALA A 363 38.22 23.97 1.54
CA ALA A 363 39.46 24.74 1.59
C ALA A 363 40.66 23.81 1.84
N LEU A 364 40.96 22.97 0.84
CA LEU A 364 42.03 21.99 0.88
C LEU A 364 43.17 22.40 -0.05
N ASP A 365 44.40 22.15 0.38
CA ASP A 365 45.56 22.22 -0.51
C ASP A 365 45.66 21.01 -1.45
N ASP A 366 46.58 21.07 -2.42
CA ASP A 366 46.75 20.00 -3.41
C ASP A 366 47.25 18.69 -2.80
N ALA A 367 48.01 18.74 -1.71
CA ALA A 367 48.54 17.56 -1.04
C ALA A 367 47.42 16.83 -0.26
N GLU A 368 46.55 17.58 0.42
CA GLU A 368 45.36 17.06 1.10
C GLU A 368 44.39 16.43 0.09
N ARG A 369 44.18 17.08 -1.05
CA ARG A 369 43.35 16.55 -2.15
C ARG A 369 43.91 15.25 -2.72
N ALA A 370 45.21 15.23 -3.04
CA ALA A 370 45.87 14.04 -3.52
C ALA A 370 45.76 12.90 -2.50
N ARG A 371 45.96 13.21 -1.22
CA ARG A 371 45.87 12.21 -0.15
C ARG A 371 44.47 11.64 0.03
N LEU A 372 43.41 12.45 -0.13
CA LEU A 372 42.04 11.94 -0.14
C LEU A 372 41.83 10.97 -1.30
N LEU A 373 42.30 11.29 -2.51
CA LEU A 373 42.16 10.39 -3.66
C LEU A 373 42.88 9.06 -3.43
N GLU A 374 44.06 9.05 -2.82
CA GLU A 374 44.77 7.82 -2.42
C GLU A 374 43.97 6.97 -1.42
N MET A 375 43.25 7.59 -0.48
CA MET A 375 42.45 6.85 0.49
C MET A 375 41.17 6.25 -0.10
N ALA A 376 40.77 6.64 -1.30
CA ALA A 376 39.58 6.11 -1.95
C ALA A 376 39.71 4.59 -2.23
N ASP A 377 40.91 4.10 -2.50
CA ASP A 377 41.18 2.67 -2.74
C ASP A 377 41.18 1.82 -1.45
N ARG A 378 41.11 2.47 -0.29
CA ARG A 378 41.07 1.79 1.01
C ARG A 378 39.67 1.52 1.51
N CYS A 379 38.63 1.93 0.79
CA CYS A 379 37.27 1.69 1.25
C CYS A 379 36.96 0.16 1.19
N PRO A 380 36.27 -0.42 2.19
CA PRO A 380 36.02 -1.87 2.25
C PRO A 380 35.43 -2.47 0.97
N VAL A 381 34.44 -1.82 0.36
CA VAL A 381 33.82 -2.32 -0.89
C VAL A 381 34.81 -2.37 -2.06
N HIS A 382 35.76 -1.42 -2.15
CA HIS A 382 36.82 -1.48 -3.17
C HIS A 382 37.70 -2.71 -2.95
N ARG A 383 38.08 -2.99 -1.70
CA ARG A 383 38.88 -4.17 -1.35
C ARG A 383 38.14 -5.45 -1.72
N THR A 384 36.85 -5.55 -1.39
CA THR A 384 36.01 -6.71 -1.78
C THR A 384 36.00 -6.91 -3.30
N LEU A 385 35.73 -5.85 -4.08
CA LEU A 385 35.66 -5.91 -5.54
C LEU A 385 36.98 -6.24 -6.24
N THR A 386 38.12 -5.92 -5.60
CA THR A 386 39.46 -6.17 -6.13
C THR A 386 40.10 -7.45 -5.58
N SER A 387 39.43 -8.12 -4.64
CA SER A 387 39.87 -9.36 -4.00
C SER A 387 39.05 -10.56 -4.47
N ALA A 388 39.61 -11.76 -4.31
CA ALA A 388 38.85 -12.99 -4.54
C ALA A 388 37.82 -13.17 -3.40
N SER A 389 36.53 -13.10 -3.75
CA SER A 389 35.42 -13.39 -2.85
C SER A 389 34.88 -14.80 -3.16
N ALA A 390 34.49 -15.55 -2.13
CA ALA A 390 33.81 -16.85 -2.27
C ALA A 390 32.29 -16.66 -2.08
N ILE A 391 31.50 -17.45 -2.82
CA ILE A 391 30.04 -17.50 -2.69
C ILE A 391 29.66 -18.96 -2.45
N GLU A 392 28.95 -19.22 -1.36
CA GLU A 392 28.39 -20.53 -1.02
C GLU A 392 26.88 -20.50 -1.26
N THR A 393 26.32 -21.59 -1.80
CA THR A 393 24.90 -21.69 -2.14
C THR A 393 24.32 -22.96 -1.55
N GLU A 394 23.27 -22.82 -0.74
CA GLU A 394 22.50 -23.92 -0.17
C GLU A 394 20.99 -23.71 -0.37
N PRO A 395 20.18 -24.78 -0.46
CA PRO A 395 18.73 -24.66 -0.47
C PRO A 395 18.21 -24.30 0.93
N GLY A 396 17.31 -23.31 1.02
CA GLY A 396 16.66 -22.90 2.27
C GLY A 396 15.49 -21.96 2.02
N GLU A 397 14.59 -21.85 3.00
CA GLU A 397 13.58 -20.77 2.99
C GLU A 397 14.28 -19.43 3.27
N ALA A 398 13.77 -18.35 2.67
CA ALA A 398 14.26 -17.02 2.98
C ALA A 398 14.13 -16.75 4.49
N PRO A 399 15.14 -16.15 5.15
CA PRO A 399 15.10 -15.92 6.57
C PRO A 399 13.85 -15.09 6.95
N ALA A 400 13.22 -15.47 8.07
CA ALA A 400 12.12 -14.70 8.64
C ALA A 400 12.54 -13.22 8.79
N PRO A 401 11.59 -12.25 8.76
CA PRO A 401 11.90 -10.84 8.91
C PRO A 401 12.86 -10.52 10.07
N ALA A 402 14.09 -10.18 9.70
CA ALA A 402 15.16 -9.65 10.54
C ALA A 402 15.38 -10.38 11.88
N GLU A 403 15.98 -11.57 11.83
CA GLU A 403 16.80 -12.03 12.95
C GLU A 403 18.25 -11.54 12.78
N ASN A 404 18.83 -11.15 13.91
CA ASN A 404 20.09 -10.43 14.03
C ASN A 404 21.31 -11.25 13.68
N ILE A 405 22.17 -10.71 12.82
CA ILE A 405 23.57 -11.11 12.65
C ILE A 405 24.44 -9.85 12.65
N SER A 406 25.05 -9.56 13.80
CA SER A 406 25.98 -8.43 13.97
C SER A 406 27.37 -8.77 13.44
N ALA A 407 27.77 -8.22 12.30
CA ALA A 407 29.12 -8.38 11.75
C ALA A 407 29.72 -7.16 11.05
N HIS A 408 28.94 -6.13 10.67
CA HIS A 408 29.48 -5.07 9.80
C HIS A 408 30.29 -3.99 10.55
N ALA A 409 29.94 -3.68 11.81
CA ALA A 409 30.59 -2.62 12.57
C ALA A 409 32.09 -2.85 12.86
N ARG A 410 32.56 -4.11 12.85
CA ARG A 410 33.96 -4.45 13.16
C ARG A 410 34.92 -4.19 12.00
N ASP A 411 34.48 -4.33 10.75
CA ASP A 411 35.35 -4.14 9.57
C ASP A 411 35.66 -2.67 9.28
N MET A 412 34.74 -1.75 9.61
CA MET A 412 34.93 -0.31 9.42
C MET A 412 36.02 0.28 10.32
N LEU A 413 36.26 -0.30 11.50
CA LEU A 413 37.29 0.17 12.44
C LEU A 413 38.68 -0.42 12.17
N GLY A 414 38.75 -1.59 11.51
CA GLY A 414 40.00 -2.29 11.18
C GLY A 414 40.74 -1.78 9.93
N THR A 415 40.16 -0.83 9.18
CA THR A 415 40.73 -0.29 7.93
C THR A 415 41.47 1.05 8.13
N LEU A 416 41.69 1.45 9.39
CA LEU A 416 42.24 2.76 9.80
C LEU A 416 43.76 2.84 9.94
#